data_AF-E9SHQ7-F1
#
_entry.id   AF-E9SHQ7-F1
#
_cell.length_a   1.000
_cell.length_b   1.000
_cell.length_c   1.000
_cell.angle_alpha   90.00
_cell.angle_beta   90.00
_cell.angle_gamma   90.00
#
_symmetry.space_group_name_H-M   'P 1'
#
loop_
_entity.id
_entity.type
_entity.pdbx_description
1 polymer ?
#
loop_
_entity_poly.entity_id
_entity_poly.type
_entity_poly.pdbx_seq_one_letter_code
_entity_poly.pdbx_strand_id
1 'polypeptide(L)'
;MGYSEAKCPHCGKMNREMCNAYMYGSPIRTCRKCGQKYLNRRYREPAVQGFDQRTTDPNLYKKSGIICAALLVLAVIWYRFTTRNLGYYTNYQVGFLVMLPIATVGSIIQYIRIVSGSMDKANHKFLAESEERMKDKEYVAELLANGYKVPEKYLDNDGGENG
;
A
#
# COMPACT_ATOMS: atom_id res chain seq x y z
N MET A 1 4.50 9.81 9.38
CA MET A 1 4.58 9.99 7.91
C MET A 1 5.94 9.51 7.44
N GLY A 2 6.01 8.78 6.33
CA GLY A 2 7.26 8.26 5.78
C GLY A 2 7.87 9.22 4.76
N TYR A 3 9.06 8.88 4.27
CA TYR A 3 9.67 9.53 3.12
C TYR A 3 9.92 8.50 2.04
N SER A 4 9.66 8.87 0.78
CA SER A 4 10.11 8.11 -0.38
C SER A 4 11.26 8.88 -1.04
N GLU A 5 12.30 8.13 -1.40
CA GLU A 5 13.44 8.65 -2.16
C GLU A 5 13.42 8.02 -3.55
N ALA A 6 13.49 8.86 -4.58
CA ALA A 6 13.55 8.44 -5.97
C ALA A 6 14.69 9.17 -6.67
N LYS A 7 15.46 8.46 -7.49
CA LYS A 7 16.44 9.10 -8.35
C LYS A 7 15.70 9.81 -9.49
N CYS A 8 15.93 11.11 -9.65
CA CYS A 8 15.35 11.87 -10.76
C CYS A 8 15.96 11.38 -12.09
N PRO A 9 15.14 11.04 -13.11
CA PRO A 9 15.66 10.57 -14.39
C PRO A 9 16.40 11.66 -15.16
N HIS A 10 16.08 12.93 -14.92
CA HIS A 10 16.66 14.05 -15.66
C HIS A 10 18.00 14.53 -15.08
N CYS A 11 18.08 14.74 -13.76
CA CYS A 11 19.29 15.27 -13.11
C CYS A 11 20.10 14.23 -12.32
N GLY A 12 19.61 12.99 -12.20
CA GLY A 12 20.27 11.90 -11.47
C GLY A 12 20.34 12.08 -9.95
N LYS A 13 19.87 13.21 -9.39
CA LYS A 13 19.88 13.48 -7.94
C LYS A 13 18.70 12.79 -7.25
N MET A 14 18.89 12.46 -5.97
CA MET A 14 17.83 11.89 -5.13
C MET A 14 16.81 12.98 -4.77
N ASN A 15 15.54 12.74 -5.12
CA ASN A 15 14.40 13.55 -4.71
C ASN A 15 13.71 12.86 -3.54
N ARG A 16 13.66 13.56 -2.40
CA ARG A 16 13.05 13.07 -1.17
C ARG A 16 11.72 13.76 -0.94
N GLU A 17 10.67 12.97 -0.81
CA GLU A 17 9.30 13.45 -0.68
C GLU A 17 8.56 12.74 0.44
N MET A 18 7.64 13.44 1.09
CA MET A 18 6.76 12.82 2.08
C MET A 18 5.82 11.83 1.37
N CYS A 19 5.60 10.68 2.00
CA CYS A 19 4.65 9.68 1.53
C CYS A 19 3.87 9.04 2.69
N ASN A 20 2.67 8.58 2.38
CA ASN A 20 1.95 7.65 3.25
C ASN A 20 2.54 6.23 3.10
N ALA A 21 2.06 5.29 3.91
CA ALA A 21 2.58 3.92 3.93
C ALA A 21 2.31 3.13 2.62
N TYR A 22 1.37 3.59 1.80
CA TYR A 22 0.91 2.90 0.59
C TYR A 22 1.28 3.64 -0.70
N MET A 23 2.04 4.74 -0.58
CA MET A 23 2.40 5.65 -1.67
C MET A 23 1.20 6.13 -2.51
N TYR A 24 0.03 6.35 -1.90
CA TYR A 24 -1.11 6.94 -2.60
C TYR A 24 -0.88 8.41 -2.89
N GLY A 25 -1.20 8.83 -4.12
CA GLY A 25 -1.09 10.22 -4.57
C GLY A 25 -0.73 10.29 -6.05
N SER A 26 -0.41 11.49 -6.51
CA SER A 26 0.01 11.72 -7.90
C SER A 26 1.28 10.93 -8.24
N PRO A 27 1.31 10.19 -9.36
CA PRO A 27 2.54 9.59 -9.89
C PRO A 27 3.42 10.60 -10.64
N ILE A 28 2.89 11.75 -11.03
CA ILE A 28 3.66 12.84 -11.66
C ILE A 28 4.26 13.67 -10.53
N ARG A 29 5.60 13.73 -10.49
CA ARG A 29 6.34 14.38 -9.39
C ARG A 29 7.31 15.40 -9.93
N THR A 30 7.47 16.48 -9.17
CA THR A 30 8.40 17.56 -9.52
C THR A 30 9.68 17.39 -8.73
N CYS A 31 10.81 17.31 -9.42
CA CYS A 31 12.10 17.20 -8.75
C CYS A 31 12.45 18.51 -8.03
N ARG A 32 12.69 18.47 -6.72
CA ARG A 32 13.10 19.64 -5.93
C ARG A 32 14.48 20.21 -6.30
N LYS A 33 15.28 19.48 -7.08
CA LYS A 33 16.64 19.88 -7.46
C LYS A 33 16.74 20.51 -8.85
N CYS A 34 16.00 20.00 -9.83
CA CYS A 34 15.99 20.54 -11.19
C CYS A 34 14.67 21.17 -11.63
N GLY A 35 13.61 21.08 -10.82
CA GLY A 35 12.29 21.65 -11.12
C GLY A 35 11.50 20.90 -12.18
N GLN A 36 12.06 19.89 -12.82
CA GLN A 36 11.39 19.15 -13.89
C GLN A 36 10.42 18.09 -13.33
N LYS A 37 9.30 17.91 -14.03
CA LYS A 37 8.35 16.83 -13.79
C LYS A 37 8.91 15.50 -14.29
N TYR A 38 8.64 14.44 -13.55
CA TYR A 38 8.96 13.07 -13.93
C TYR A 38 7.94 12.09 -13.36
N LEU A 39 7.82 10.94 -14.02
CA LEU A 39 6.91 9.89 -13.60
C LEU A 39 7.55 8.98 -12.54
N ASN A 40 6.85 8.79 -11.42
CA ASN A 40 7.22 7.85 -10.37
C ASN A 40 6.13 6.78 -10.21
N ARG A 41 6.30 5.66 -10.92
CA ARG A 41 5.34 4.54 -10.95
C ARG A 41 5.10 3.84 -9.61
N ARG A 42 5.91 4.14 -8.58
CA ARG A 42 5.68 3.62 -7.23
C ARG A 42 4.49 4.28 -6.54
N TYR A 43 4.17 5.52 -6.94
CA TYR A 43 2.97 6.18 -6.46
C TYR A 43 1.76 5.67 -7.23
N ARG A 44 0.70 5.38 -6.49
CA ARG A 44 -0.56 4.89 -7.02
C ARG A 44 -1.59 6.00 -6.97
N GLU A 45 -2.20 6.32 -8.11
CA GLU A 45 -3.28 7.29 -8.20
C GLU A 45 -4.61 6.61 -7.83
N PRO A 46 -5.24 6.92 -6.68
CA PRO A 46 -6.41 6.18 -6.22
C PRO A 46 -7.62 6.23 -7.16
N ALA A 47 -7.90 7.39 -7.78
CA ALA A 47 -9.03 7.55 -8.69
C ALA A 47 -8.90 6.73 -10.00
N VAL A 48 -7.66 6.40 -10.38
CA VAL A 48 -7.35 5.69 -11.64
C VAL A 48 -7.11 4.21 -11.38
N GLN A 49 -6.30 3.89 -10.38
CA GLN A 49 -5.79 2.55 -10.12
C GLN A 49 -6.44 1.86 -8.92
N GLY A 50 -7.37 2.54 -8.24
CA GLY A 50 -7.99 2.07 -7.01
C GLY A 50 -7.01 2.01 -5.83
N PHE A 51 -7.44 1.32 -4.78
CA PHE A 51 -6.66 1.11 -3.57
C PHE A 51 -5.95 -0.24 -3.57
N ASP A 52 -4.86 -0.33 -2.80
CA ASP A 52 -4.13 -1.58 -2.56
C ASP A 52 -5.00 -2.57 -1.77
N GLN A 53 -4.97 -3.85 -2.15
CA GLN A 53 -5.71 -4.94 -1.50
C GLN A 53 -5.41 -5.04 0.00
N ARG A 54 -4.20 -4.63 0.42
CA ARG A 54 -3.79 -4.59 1.83
C ARG A 54 -4.58 -3.58 2.67
N THR A 55 -5.33 -2.68 2.04
CA THR A 55 -6.18 -1.69 2.71
C THR A 55 -7.67 -1.97 2.59
N THR A 56 -8.07 -2.84 1.66
CA THR A 56 -9.48 -3.06 1.32
C THR A 56 -9.96 -4.49 1.51
N ASP A 57 -9.08 -5.50 1.46
CA ASP A 57 -9.47 -6.91 1.58
C ASP A 57 -9.27 -7.44 3.02
N PRO A 58 -10.34 -7.53 3.84
CA PRO A 58 -10.23 -8.13 5.17
C PRO A 58 -9.98 -9.64 5.09
N ASN A 59 -10.41 -10.32 4.02
CA ASN A 59 -10.25 -11.77 3.90
C ASN A 59 -8.78 -12.17 3.75
N LEU A 60 -7.93 -11.31 3.16
CA LEU A 60 -6.49 -11.53 3.09
C LEU A 60 -5.88 -11.71 4.49
N TYR A 61 -6.17 -10.77 5.41
CA TYR A 61 -5.64 -10.83 6.78
C TYR A 61 -6.31 -11.91 7.62
N LYS A 62 -7.59 -12.23 7.36
CA LYS A 62 -8.27 -13.37 7.99
C LYS A 62 -7.58 -14.69 7.62
N LYS A 63 -7.36 -14.93 6.32
CA LYS A 63 -6.67 -16.13 5.82
C LYS A 63 -5.23 -16.21 6.35
N SER A 64 -4.49 -15.11 6.26
CA SER A 64 -3.11 -15.03 6.76
C SER A 64 -3.04 -15.31 8.27
N GLY A 65 -3.95 -14.74 9.06
CA GLY A 65 -4.04 -14.97 10.50
C GLY A 65 -4.30 -16.43 10.86
N ILE A 66 -5.24 -17.09 10.16
CA ILE A 66 -5.53 -18.53 10.36
C ILE A 66 -4.30 -19.38 10.04
N ILE A 67 -3.61 -19.10 8.92
CA ILE A 67 -2.41 -19.84 8.53
C ILE A 67 -1.30 -19.67 9.58
N CYS A 68 -1.05 -18.44 10.03
CA CYS A 68 -0.03 -18.18 11.06
C CYS A 68 -0.36 -18.87 12.39
N ALA A 69 -1.62 -18.86 12.80
CA ALA A 69 -2.07 -19.55 14.00
C ALA A 69 -1.93 -21.08 13.89
N ALA A 70 -2.28 -21.67 12.74
CA ALA A 70 -2.10 -23.09 12.49
C ALA A 70 -0.62 -23.49 12.54
N LEU A 71 0.26 -22.71 11.90
CA LEU A 71 1.72 -22.92 11.94
C LEU A 71 2.27 -22.75 13.36
N LEU A 72 1.74 -21.83 14.15
CA LEU A 72 2.15 -21.65 15.55
C LEU A 72 1.83 -22.90 16.37
N VAL A 73 0.63 -23.47 16.22
CA VAL A 73 0.25 -24.71 16.90
C VAL A 73 1.20 -25.85 16.51
N LEU A 74 1.52 -25.99 15.22
CA LEU A 74 2.47 -26.99 14.74
C LEU A 74 3.89 -26.75 15.31
N ALA A 75 4.35 -25.50 15.38
CA ALA A 75 5.63 -25.14 15.96
C ALA A 75 5.70 -25.49 17.45
N VAL A 76 4.62 -25.26 18.21
CA VAL A 76 4.52 -25.63 19.64
C VAL A 76 4.56 -27.15 19.82
N ILE A 77 3.84 -27.90 18.99
CA ILE A 77 3.84 -29.37 19.02
C ILE A 77 5.26 -29.89 18.71
N TRP A 78 5.89 -29.38 17.65
CA TRP A 78 7.23 -29.78 17.26
C TRP A 78 8.28 -29.45 18.33
N TYR A 79 8.22 -28.25 18.91
CA TYR A 79 9.10 -27.84 20.01
C TYR A 79 8.93 -28.74 21.23
N ARG A 80 7.68 -29.06 21.62
CA ARG A 80 7.43 -29.98 22.74
C ARG A 80 7.92 -31.38 22.47
N PHE A 81 7.69 -31.90 21.27
CA PHE A 81 8.11 -33.25 20.88
C PHE A 81 9.64 -33.38 20.93
N THR A 82 10.36 -32.44 20.32
CA THR A 82 11.84 -32.45 20.30
C THR A 82 12.43 -32.28 21.69
N THR A 83 11.91 -31.34 22.49
CA THR A 83 12.40 -31.12 23.86
C THR A 83 12.16 -32.33 24.76
N ARG A 84 10.98 -32.98 24.69
CA ARG A 84 10.65 -34.11 25.57
C ARG A 84 11.27 -35.44 25.16
N ASN A 85 11.35 -35.72 23.85
CA ASN A 85 11.79 -37.03 23.37
C ASN A 85 13.27 -37.06 23.01
N LEU A 86 13.85 -35.92 22.61
CA LEU A 86 15.23 -35.84 22.12
C LEU A 86 16.15 -35.00 23.02
N GLY A 87 15.60 -34.25 23.97
CA GLY A 87 16.36 -33.48 24.95
C GLY A 87 17.07 -32.23 24.40
N TYR A 88 16.77 -31.82 23.17
CA TYR A 88 17.33 -30.60 22.57
C TYR A 88 16.26 -29.75 21.87
N TYR A 89 16.58 -28.48 21.63
CA TYR A 89 15.82 -27.57 20.79
C TYR A 89 16.77 -26.79 19.87
N THR A 90 16.22 -26.20 18.81
CA THR A 90 16.98 -25.40 17.83
C THR A 90 16.59 -23.93 17.90
N ASN A 91 17.51 -23.04 17.52
CA ASN A 91 17.26 -21.60 17.47
C ASN A 91 16.10 -21.25 16.51
N TYR A 92 15.91 -22.02 15.44
CA TYR A 92 14.79 -21.85 14.51
C TYR A 92 13.43 -22.07 15.17
N GLN A 93 13.30 -23.07 16.03
CA GLN A 93 12.05 -23.34 16.76
C GLN A 93 11.68 -22.16 17.67
N VAL A 94 12.66 -21.62 18.40
CA VAL A 94 12.45 -20.43 19.23
C VAL A 94 12.07 -19.23 18.37
N GLY A 95 12.72 -19.04 17.22
CA GLY A 95 12.38 -18.00 16.25
C GLY A 95 10.93 -18.09 15.78
N PHE A 96 10.45 -19.28 15.40
CA PHE A 96 9.05 -19.49 15.02
C PHE A 96 8.07 -19.22 16.17
N LEU A 97 8.40 -19.65 17.39
CA LEU A 97 7.58 -19.43 18.57
C LEU A 97 7.44 -17.95 18.95
N VAL A 98 8.40 -17.10 18.58
CA VAL A 98 8.33 -15.65 18.82
C VAL A 98 7.69 -14.91 17.64
N MET A 99 8.04 -15.25 16.40
CA MET A 99 7.60 -14.50 15.22
C MET A 99 6.16 -14.81 14.81
N LEU A 100 5.69 -16.06 14.95
CA LEU A 100 4.34 -16.44 14.54
C LEU A 100 3.23 -15.81 15.40
N PRO A 101 3.36 -15.68 16.75
CA PRO A 101 2.40 -14.90 17.54
C PRO A 101 2.34 -13.44 17.13
N ILE A 102 3.51 -12.80 16.90
CA ILE A 102 3.58 -11.40 16.45
C ILE A 102 2.86 -11.24 15.10
N ALA A 103 3.13 -12.12 14.14
CA ALA A 103 2.47 -12.11 12.84
C ALA A 103 0.95 -12.31 12.97
N THR A 104 0.51 -13.22 13.83
CA THR A 104 -0.92 -13.49 14.07
C THR A 104 -1.63 -12.27 14.65
N VAL A 105 -1.05 -11.65 15.68
CA VAL A 105 -1.59 -10.41 16.29
C VAL A 105 -1.61 -9.28 15.27
N GLY A 106 -0.54 -9.11 14.48
CA GLY A 106 -0.48 -8.12 13.40
C GLY A 106 -1.60 -8.29 12.38
N SER A 107 -1.88 -9.52 11.95
CA SER A 107 -2.98 -9.85 11.04
C SER A 107 -4.35 -9.56 11.64
N ILE A 108 -4.56 -9.85 12.93
CA ILE A 108 -5.81 -9.53 13.63
C ILE A 108 -6.04 -8.01 13.71
N ILE A 109 -5.01 -7.24 14.08
CA ILE A 109 -5.10 -5.77 14.16
C ILE A 109 -5.47 -5.17 12.80
N GLN A 110 -4.83 -5.64 11.72
CA GLN A 110 -5.13 -5.15 10.37
C GLN A 110 -6.53 -5.56 9.90
N TYR A 111 -6.96 -6.78 10.21
CA TYR A 111 -8.33 -7.22 9.96
C TYR A 111 -9.35 -6.29 10.64
N ILE A 112 -9.18 -6.02 11.94
CA ILE A 112 -10.07 -5.13 12.69
C ILE A 112 -10.06 -3.72 12.10
N ARG A 113 -8.91 -3.18 11.71
CA ARG A 113 -8.81 -1.83 11.10
C ARG A 113 -9.58 -1.71 9.79
N ILE A 114 -9.59 -2.76 8.97
CA ILE A 114 -10.34 -2.79 7.71
C ILE A 114 -11.83 -2.93 8.01
N VAL A 115 -12.23 -3.90 8.83
CA VAL A 115 -13.65 -4.16 9.15
C VAL A 115 -14.30 -3.02 9.93
N SER A 116 -13.55 -2.32 10.80
CA SER A 116 -14.03 -1.14 11.52
C SER A 116 -14.21 0.10 10.64
N GLY A 117 -13.84 0.04 9.35
CA GLY A 117 -13.92 1.16 8.41
C GLY A 117 -12.90 2.27 8.69
N SER A 118 -11.96 2.08 9.62
CA SER A 118 -10.90 3.06 9.90
C SER A 118 -10.01 3.28 8.68
N MET A 119 -9.75 2.20 7.92
CA MET A 119 -8.99 2.26 6.68
C MET A 119 -9.80 2.89 5.54
N ASP A 120 -11.11 2.62 5.48
CA ASP A 120 -11.99 3.23 4.47
C ASP A 120 -12.08 4.75 4.64
N LYS A 121 -12.14 5.25 5.88
CA LYS A 121 -12.08 6.69 6.16
C LYS A 121 -10.79 7.32 5.66
N ALA A 122 -9.65 6.66 5.87
CA ALA A 122 -8.36 7.13 5.38
C ALA A 122 -8.30 7.09 3.84
N ASN A 123 -8.79 6.01 3.24
CA ASN A 123 -8.86 5.85 1.79
C ASN A 123 -9.77 6.90 1.15
N HIS A 124 -10.92 7.22 1.76
CA HIS A 124 -11.82 8.26 1.26
C HIS A 124 -11.14 9.63 1.17
N LYS A 125 -10.28 9.97 2.14
CA LYS A 125 -9.49 11.21 2.07
C LYS A 125 -8.56 11.22 0.85
N PHE A 126 -7.83 10.13 0.62
CA PHE A 126 -6.94 10.02 -0.54
C PHE A 126 -7.70 9.96 -1.87
N LEU A 127 -8.92 9.41 -1.87
CA LEU A 127 -9.80 9.43 -3.03
C LEU A 127 -10.24 10.85 -3.34
N ALA A 128 -10.74 11.60 -2.36
CA ALA A 128 -11.17 12.99 -2.56
C ALA A 128 -10.03 13.88 -3.08
N GLU A 129 -8.83 13.77 -2.50
CA GLU A 129 -7.64 14.49 -3.00
C GLU A 129 -7.25 14.07 -4.43
N SER A 130 -7.48 12.80 -4.78
CA SER A 130 -7.23 12.28 -6.13
C SER A 130 -8.26 12.82 -7.11
N GLU A 131 -9.54 12.77 -6.78
CA GLU A 131 -10.63 13.28 -7.60
C GLU A 131 -10.51 14.79 -7.84
N GLU A 132 -10.06 15.55 -6.85
CA GLU A 132 -9.77 16.97 -7.01
C GLU A 132 -8.66 17.22 -8.05
N ARG A 133 -7.56 16.45 -8.02
CA ARG A 133 -6.50 16.52 -9.04
C ARG A 133 -7.00 16.10 -10.43
N MET A 134 -7.89 15.11 -10.51
CA MET A 134 -8.44 14.64 -11.77
C MET A 134 -9.37 15.66 -12.45
N LYS A 135 -9.75 16.75 -11.78
CA LYS A 135 -10.46 17.88 -12.42
C LYS A 135 -9.54 18.72 -13.32
N ASP A 136 -8.23 18.67 -13.10
CA ASP A 136 -7.25 19.38 -13.93
C ASP A 136 -7.04 18.62 -15.25
N LYS A 137 -7.41 19.27 -16.35
CA LYS A 137 -7.30 18.71 -17.70
C LYS A 137 -5.86 18.46 -18.12
N GLU A 138 -4.94 19.35 -17.74
CA GLU A 138 -3.51 19.18 -18.07
C GLU A 138 -2.94 17.96 -17.36
N TYR A 139 -3.36 17.75 -16.11
CA TYR A 139 -2.97 16.60 -15.31
C TYR A 139 -3.46 15.27 -15.91
N VAL A 140 -4.73 15.21 -16.32
CA VAL A 140 -5.31 14.02 -16.97
C VAL A 140 -4.63 13.73 -18.31
N ALA A 141 -4.37 14.76 -19.12
CA ALA A 141 -3.63 14.62 -20.37
C ALA A 141 -2.20 14.08 -20.14
N GLU A 142 -1.51 14.59 -19.12
CA GLU A 142 -0.17 14.12 -18.74
C GLU A 142 -0.19 12.64 -18.28
N LEU A 143 -1.23 12.22 -17.53
CA LEU A 143 -1.41 10.81 -17.15
C LEU A 143 -1.65 9.89 -18.35
N LEU A 144 -2.50 10.30 -19.29
CA LEU A 144 -2.78 9.55 -20.52
C LEU A 144 -1.52 9.41 -21.39
N ALA A 145 -0.77 10.49 -21.58
CA ALA A 145 0.49 10.50 -22.33
C ALA A 145 1.53 9.54 -21.71
N ASN A 146 1.47 9.32 -20.40
CA ASN A 146 2.34 8.40 -19.68
C ASN A 146 1.80 6.95 -19.61
N GLY A 147 0.69 6.64 -20.31
CA GLY A 147 0.14 5.30 -20.46
C GLY A 147 -0.79 4.82 -19.33
N TYR A 148 -1.33 5.74 -18.52
CA TYR A 148 -2.32 5.38 -17.50
C TYR A 148 -3.72 5.27 -18.12
N LYS A 149 -4.47 4.24 -17.70
CA LYS A 149 -5.87 4.05 -18.12
C LYS A 149 -6.79 4.87 -17.25
N VAL A 150 -7.08 6.10 -17.65
CA VAL A 150 -7.98 7.01 -16.92
C VAL A 150 -9.45 6.63 -17.17
N PRO A 151 -10.30 6.52 -16.14
CA PRO A 151 -11.73 6.29 -16.31
C PRO A 151 -12.43 7.39 -17.13
N GLU A 152 -13.39 7.02 -17.98
CA GLU A 152 -14.13 7.94 -18.87
C GLU A 152 -14.77 9.13 -18.13
N LYS A 153 -15.22 8.93 -16.89
CA LYS A 153 -15.76 10.00 -16.03
C LYS A 153 -14.85 11.21 -15.81
N TYR A 154 -13.56 11.11 -16.11
CA TYR A 154 -12.59 12.22 -16.02
C TYR A 154 -12.12 12.74 -17.38
N LEU A 155 -12.52 12.08 -18.47
CA LEU A 155 -12.19 12.49 -19.84
C LEU A 155 -13.18 13.56 -20.34
N ASP A 156 -14.46 13.44 -19.95
CA ASP A 156 -15.56 14.27 -20.47
C ASP A 156 -15.84 15.54 -19.63
N ASN A 157 -14.84 16.08 -18.91
CA ASN A 157 -14.97 17.42 -18.29
C ASN A 157 -14.94 18.55 -19.34
N ASP A 158 -15.51 18.32 -20.52
CA ASP A 158 -15.89 19.38 -21.44
C ASP A 158 -17.13 20.05 -20.87
N GLY A 159 -16.97 21.34 -20.59
CA GLY A 159 -17.92 22.12 -19.84
C GLY A 159 -19.33 21.94 -20.39
N GLY A 160 -20.27 21.70 -19.48
CA GLY A 160 -21.62 22.23 -19.64
C GLY A 160 -21.58 23.76 -19.63
N GLU A 161 -20.93 24.36 -20.63
CA GLU A 161 -21.33 25.64 -21.20
C GLU A 161 -22.11 25.29 -22.47
N ASN A 162 -23.36 24.85 -22.30
CA ASN A 162 -24.33 24.89 -23.38
C ASN A 162 -25.43 25.88 -22.97
N GLY A 163 -25.29 27.09 -23.51
CA GLY A 163 -26.36 28.00 -23.97
C GLY A 163 -27.54 28.27 -23.04
#